data_AF-A0A935WUM7-F1
#
_entry.id   AF-A0A935WUM7-F1
#
_cell.length_a   1.000
_cell.length_b   1.000
_cell.length_c   1.000
_cell.angle_alpha   90.00
_cell.angle_beta   90.00
_cell.angle_gamma   90.00
#
_symmetry.space_group_name_H-M   'P 1'
#
loop_
_entity.id
_entity.type
_entity.pdbx_description
1 polymer ?
#
loop_
_entity_poly.entity_id
_entity_poly.type
_entity_poly.pdbx_seq_one_letter_code
_entity_poly.pdbx_strand_id
1 'polypeptide(L)'
;MTELRSDDSDRLAVYAAENALRAHLDEVLRRLPLAARLAESEPEHVHQLRVATRRAAAVLHLFDDFVSPRARRRVQNWLKSVRRAAGEARDLDVLIARKVRAGCERDVLRALRDARVRAQRAIAEIHEAADGPFERDVETLLGSLVPGIKARGTFESTLGEFARARIRDMSIAFFARWPETADDIEGLHALRVSAKSMRYALDLLLAAFLPSLAEPVAAEFRALQTQLGDLNDHATAVRRLEERLDHRTVEPGLAENLEAEISDERGLLAQAVERFQVDWPKTRKNDLCARFEAMLVPIRRASVGSTQAAPSVRRFRLTSPPARSILGRGESVSQVYLPLGEGLIVARRTARRCVLTAHGDGDIFGPRWRVEALPLWAFERLELAAGSVRIDKTRYALGHKGRRFQIDRFHGVLEGLWIFECKFSDARQAARFSPPHWAEGAIEVTDDARYRSSSLALNGVPH
;
A
#
# COMPACT_ATOMS: atom_id res chain seq x y z
N MET A 1 -8.67 27.60 -18.57
CA MET A 1 -8.71 27.04 -17.20
C MET A 1 -9.85 26.06 -17.16
N THR A 2 -9.60 24.82 -17.54
CA THR A 2 -10.61 23.76 -17.50
C THR A 2 -10.33 22.99 -16.22
N GLU A 3 -11.21 23.16 -15.23
CA GLU A 3 -11.27 22.32 -14.03
C GLU A 3 -11.15 20.86 -14.48
N LEU A 4 -10.25 20.10 -13.85
CA LEU A 4 -10.37 18.65 -13.84
C LEU A 4 -11.77 18.37 -13.28
N ARG A 5 -12.69 17.97 -14.15
CA ARG A 5 -14.06 17.62 -13.74
C ARG A 5 -13.95 16.57 -12.64
N SER A 6 -14.67 16.78 -11.53
CA SER A 6 -14.74 15.89 -10.35
C SER A 6 -14.77 14.40 -10.74
N ASP A 7 -15.57 14.10 -11.77
CA ASP A 7 -15.80 12.78 -12.36
C ASP A 7 -14.54 11.93 -12.69
N ASP A 8 -13.40 12.56 -13.01
CA ASP A 8 -12.15 11.85 -13.37
C ASP A 8 -11.29 11.47 -12.14
N SER A 9 -11.32 12.27 -11.05
CA SER A 9 -10.61 11.96 -9.80
C SER A 9 -11.28 10.81 -9.04
N ASP A 10 -12.60 10.76 -9.11
CA ASP A 10 -13.43 9.77 -8.42
C ASP A 10 -13.23 8.36 -8.98
N ARG A 11 -13.02 8.27 -10.31
CA ARG A 11 -12.66 7.02 -10.99
C ARG A 11 -11.38 6.40 -10.45
N LEU A 12 -10.38 7.20 -10.05
CA LEU A 12 -9.11 6.66 -9.53
C LEU A 12 -9.26 6.03 -8.14
N ALA A 13 -10.01 6.66 -7.24
CA ALA A 13 -10.20 6.12 -5.89
C ALA A 13 -11.03 4.83 -5.91
N VAL A 14 -12.09 4.79 -6.72
CA VAL A 14 -12.91 3.58 -6.97
C VAL A 14 -12.02 2.45 -7.48
N TYR A 15 -11.23 2.76 -8.49
CA TYR A 15 -10.42 1.79 -9.20
C TYR A 15 -9.25 1.27 -8.35
N ALA A 16 -8.63 2.14 -7.56
CA ALA A 16 -7.61 1.76 -6.59
C ALA A 16 -8.20 0.88 -5.46
N ALA A 17 -9.39 1.21 -4.96
CA ALA A 17 -10.08 0.43 -3.95
C ALA A 17 -10.47 -0.96 -4.49
N GLU A 18 -11.04 -1.04 -5.69
CA GLU A 18 -11.42 -2.29 -6.33
C GLU A 18 -10.21 -3.21 -6.52
N ASN A 19 -9.13 -2.70 -7.11
CA ASN A 19 -7.94 -3.50 -7.35
C ASN A 19 -7.26 -3.94 -6.06
N ALA A 20 -7.14 -3.05 -5.07
CA ALA A 20 -6.54 -3.41 -3.79
C ALA A 20 -7.37 -4.49 -3.08
N LEU A 21 -8.70 -4.33 -3.04
CA LEU A 21 -9.59 -5.33 -2.44
C LEU A 21 -9.50 -6.66 -3.19
N ARG A 22 -9.64 -6.65 -4.52
CA ARG A 22 -9.58 -7.85 -5.36
C ARG A 22 -8.25 -8.58 -5.19
N ALA A 23 -7.13 -7.89 -5.41
CA ALA A 23 -5.80 -8.51 -5.29
C ALA A 23 -5.54 -9.13 -3.91
N HIS A 24 -6.00 -8.51 -2.83
CA HIS A 24 -5.79 -9.04 -1.48
C HIS A 24 -6.77 -10.14 -1.09
N LEU A 25 -8.02 -10.11 -1.55
CA LEU A 25 -9.01 -11.15 -1.30
C LEU A 25 -8.73 -12.40 -2.13
N ASP A 26 -8.34 -12.24 -3.40
CA ASP A 26 -7.91 -13.33 -4.28
C ASP A 26 -6.68 -14.04 -3.73
N GLU A 27 -5.73 -13.32 -3.14
CA GLU A 27 -4.60 -13.94 -2.44
C GLU A 27 -5.06 -14.86 -1.31
N VAL A 28 -6.07 -14.48 -0.54
CA VAL A 28 -6.61 -15.32 0.53
C VAL A 28 -7.28 -16.56 -0.06
N LEU A 29 -8.11 -16.38 -1.10
CA LEU A 29 -8.77 -17.48 -1.82
C LEU A 29 -7.77 -18.49 -2.37
N ARG A 30 -6.64 -18.05 -2.92
CA ARG A 30 -5.57 -18.94 -3.42
C ARG A 30 -4.80 -19.63 -2.31
N ARG A 31 -4.56 -18.96 -1.17
CA ARG A 31 -3.74 -19.51 -0.07
C ARG A 31 -4.51 -20.45 0.85
N LEU A 32 -5.82 -20.28 0.99
CA LEU A 32 -6.65 -21.10 1.86
C LEU A 32 -6.58 -22.61 1.54
N PRO A 33 -6.78 -23.07 0.29
CA PRO A 33 -6.68 -24.50 -0.03
C PRO A 33 -5.27 -25.05 0.17
N LEU A 34 -4.23 -24.25 -0.12
CA LEU A 34 -2.82 -24.66 0.10
C LEU A 34 -2.53 -24.88 1.58
N ALA A 35 -2.95 -23.94 2.43
CA ALA A 35 -2.80 -24.07 3.88
C ALA A 35 -3.67 -25.18 4.48
N ALA A 36 -4.82 -25.49 3.88
CA ALA A 36 -5.68 -26.59 4.32
C ALA A 36 -5.08 -27.96 3.98
N ARG A 37 -4.54 -28.13 2.75
CA ARG A 37 -4.16 -29.44 2.19
C ARG A 37 -2.66 -29.76 2.30
N LEU A 38 -1.78 -28.75 2.30
CA LEU A 38 -0.32 -28.93 2.18
C LEU A 38 0.48 -28.47 3.41
N ALA A 39 -0.19 -28.09 4.50
CA ALA A 39 0.49 -27.55 5.67
C ALA A 39 1.32 -28.59 6.46
N GLU A 40 0.99 -29.88 6.36
CA GLU A 40 1.77 -30.94 7.03
C GLU A 40 3.15 -31.13 6.39
N SER A 41 3.25 -30.95 5.07
CA SER A 41 4.52 -30.97 4.34
C SER A 41 5.27 -29.64 4.41
N GLU A 42 4.56 -28.52 4.48
CA GLU A 42 5.17 -27.19 4.44
C GLU A 42 4.39 -26.17 5.30
N PRO A 43 4.85 -25.93 6.55
CA PRO A 43 4.22 -24.98 7.49
C PRO A 43 4.16 -23.53 6.98
N GLU A 44 4.95 -23.19 5.96
CA GLU A 44 4.99 -21.85 5.36
C GLU A 44 3.66 -21.47 4.70
N HIS A 45 2.85 -22.42 4.23
CA HIS A 45 1.52 -22.14 3.71
C HIS A 45 0.59 -21.49 4.75
N VAL A 46 0.64 -21.95 6.01
CA VAL A 46 -0.14 -21.35 7.11
C VAL A 46 0.37 -19.94 7.42
N HIS A 47 1.69 -19.73 7.38
CA HIS A 47 2.27 -18.39 7.56
C HIS A 47 1.77 -17.42 6.48
N GLN A 48 1.84 -17.82 5.21
CA GLN A 48 1.41 -17.02 4.07
C GLN A 48 -0.10 -16.73 4.11
N LEU A 49 -0.94 -17.71 4.43
CA LEU A 49 -2.38 -17.51 4.61
C LEU A 49 -2.67 -16.48 5.71
N ARG A 50 -2.00 -16.59 6.86
CA ARG A 50 -2.16 -15.64 7.97
C ARG A 50 -1.75 -14.23 7.55
N VAL A 51 -0.66 -14.10 6.79
CA VAL A 51 -0.19 -12.81 6.27
C VAL A 51 -1.17 -12.22 5.26
N ALA A 52 -1.65 -13.02 4.31
CA ALA A 52 -2.63 -12.62 3.30
C ALA A 52 -3.93 -12.14 3.94
N THR A 53 -4.48 -12.92 4.87
CA THR A 53 -5.75 -12.61 5.55
C THR A 53 -5.65 -11.32 6.38
N ARG A 54 -4.51 -11.10 7.05
CA ARG A 54 -4.24 -9.83 7.76
C ARG A 54 -4.21 -8.63 6.81
N ARG A 55 -3.58 -8.77 5.64
CA ARG A 55 -3.50 -7.70 4.61
C ARG A 55 -4.88 -7.39 4.05
N ALA A 56 -5.64 -8.42 3.66
CA ALA A 56 -7.01 -8.28 3.19
C ALA A 56 -7.91 -7.57 4.21
N ALA A 57 -7.82 -7.93 5.50
CA ALA A 57 -8.58 -7.26 6.55
C ALA A 57 -8.20 -5.78 6.72
N ALA A 58 -6.91 -5.43 6.58
CA ALA A 58 -6.46 -4.04 6.64
C ALA A 58 -7.00 -3.22 5.45
N VAL A 59 -6.97 -3.79 4.25
CA VAL A 59 -7.49 -3.15 3.02
C VAL A 59 -9.01 -3.00 3.09
N LEU A 60 -9.72 -4.03 3.56
CA LEU A 60 -11.16 -3.97 3.77
C LEU A 60 -11.55 -2.90 4.80
N HIS A 61 -10.75 -2.71 5.85
CA HIS A 61 -10.96 -1.63 6.80
C HIS A 61 -10.63 -0.26 6.20
N LEU A 62 -9.63 -0.18 5.33
CA LEU A 62 -9.22 1.07 4.68
C LEU A 62 -10.31 1.62 3.75
N PHE A 63 -10.93 0.75 2.96
CA PHE A 63 -11.94 1.11 1.95
C PHE A 63 -13.37 0.80 2.40
N ASP A 64 -13.59 0.71 3.70
CA ASP A 64 -14.87 0.29 4.24
C ASP A 64 -16.04 1.21 3.93
N ASP A 65 -15.72 2.48 3.67
CA ASP A 65 -16.67 3.50 3.29
C ASP A 65 -17.24 3.33 1.88
N PHE A 66 -16.53 2.60 1.03
CA PHE A 66 -16.86 2.44 -0.38
C PHE A 66 -17.69 1.18 -0.66
N VAL A 67 -17.85 0.30 0.33
CA VAL A 67 -18.53 -0.98 0.16
C VAL A 67 -19.81 -1.06 0.98
N SER A 68 -20.75 -1.91 0.56
CA SER A 68 -21.95 -2.18 1.34
C SER A 68 -21.59 -2.70 2.75
N PRO A 69 -22.14 -2.11 3.84
CA PRO A 69 -21.90 -2.61 5.19
C PRO A 69 -22.29 -4.08 5.37
N ARG A 70 -23.33 -4.54 4.64
CA ARG A 70 -23.76 -5.94 4.67
C ARG A 70 -22.77 -6.87 3.99
N ALA A 71 -22.25 -6.49 2.81
CA ALA A 71 -21.26 -7.29 2.09
C ALA A 71 -19.91 -7.30 2.85
N ARG A 72 -19.48 -6.13 3.36
CA ARG A 72 -18.30 -5.98 4.21
C ARG A 72 -18.34 -6.94 5.40
N ARG A 73 -19.45 -6.96 6.15
CA ARG A 73 -19.57 -7.83 7.34
C ARG A 73 -19.39 -9.31 7.00
N ARG A 74 -19.92 -9.77 5.86
CA ARG A 74 -19.78 -11.16 5.42
C ARG A 74 -18.33 -11.52 5.13
N VAL A 75 -17.66 -10.74 4.28
CA VAL A 75 -16.23 -10.93 3.97
C VAL A 75 -15.36 -10.80 5.22
N GLN A 76 -15.65 -9.82 6.08
CA GLN A 76 -14.93 -9.63 7.35
C GLN A 76 -15.07 -10.84 8.28
N ASN A 77 -16.22 -11.49 8.32
CA ASN A 77 -16.43 -12.70 9.12
C ASN A 77 -15.60 -13.88 8.58
N TRP A 78 -15.56 -14.07 7.26
CA TRP A 78 -14.67 -15.06 6.64
C TRP A 78 -13.20 -14.81 7.00
N LEU A 79 -12.72 -13.59 6.77
CA LEU A 79 -11.36 -13.19 7.10
C LEU A 79 -11.06 -13.37 8.60
N LYS A 80 -12.03 -13.11 9.49
CA LYS A 80 -11.88 -13.31 10.93
C LYS A 80 -11.74 -14.81 11.26
N SER A 81 -12.59 -15.66 10.71
CA SER A 81 -12.54 -17.10 10.93
C SER A 81 -11.24 -17.71 10.41
N VAL A 82 -10.88 -17.43 9.16
CA VAL A 82 -9.63 -17.88 8.54
C VAL A 82 -8.42 -17.40 9.34
N ARG A 83 -8.39 -16.12 9.72
CA ARG A 83 -7.29 -15.54 10.49
C ARG A 83 -7.16 -16.18 11.87
N ARG A 84 -8.27 -16.49 12.53
CA ARG A 84 -8.26 -17.17 13.84
C ARG A 84 -7.60 -18.54 13.68
N ALA A 85 -8.12 -19.40 12.81
CA ALA A 85 -7.57 -20.76 12.63
C ALA A 85 -6.10 -20.75 12.17
N ALA A 86 -5.74 -19.93 11.19
CA ALA A 86 -4.34 -19.79 10.76
C ALA A 86 -3.43 -19.17 11.84
N GLY A 87 -3.98 -18.31 12.70
CA GLY A 87 -3.30 -17.76 13.86
C GLY A 87 -2.97 -18.84 14.89
N GLU A 88 -3.97 -19.63 15.29
CA GLU A 88 -3.80 -20.75 16.22
C GLU A 88 -2.69 -21.71 15.76
N ALA A 89 -2.73 -22.13 14.49
CA ALA A 89 -1.74 -23.01 13.91
C ALA A 89 -0.34 -22.37 13.87
N ARG A 90 -0.22 -21.12 13.39
CA ARG A 90 1.08 -20.45 13.27
C ARG A 90 1.72 -20.13 14.61
N ASP A 91 0.94 -19.76 15.61
CA ASP A 91 1.46 -19.48 16.96
C ASP A 91 2.10 -20.75 17.54
N LEU A 92 1.49 -21.92 17.28
CA LEU A 92 2.05 -23.21 17.68
C LEU A 92 3.31 -23.58 16.88
N ASP A 93 3.35 -23.33 15.56
CA ASP A 93 4.56 -23.55 14.77
C ASP A 93 5.75 -22.75 15.33
N VAL A 94 5.53 -21.48 15.68
CA VAL A 94 6.56 -20.60 16.25
C VAL A 94 6.97 -21.07 17.64
N LEU A 95 6.00 -21.41 18.49
CA LEU A 95 6.27 -21.87 19.85
C LEU A 95 7.05 -23.20 19.86
N ILE A 96 6.63 -24.18 19.06
CA ILE A 96 7.33 -25.46 18.90
C ILE A 96 8.77 -25.22 18.45
N ALA A 97 8.99 -24.38 17.43
CA ALA A 97 10.33 -24.08 16.94
C ALA A 97 11.22 -23.42 18.01
N ARG A 98 10.66 -22.52 18.84
CA ARG A 98 11.38 -21.89 19.96
C ARG A 98 11.72 -22.91 21.05
N LYS A 99 10.76 -23.72 21.48
CA LYS A 99 10.96 -24.71 22.55
C LYS A 99 11.91 -25.85 22.15
N VAL A 100 11.89 -26.28 20.89
CA VAL A 100 12.89 -27.23 20.36
C VAL A 100 14.31 -26.66 20.47
N ARG A 101 14.52 -25.38 20.13
CA ARG A 101 15.84 -24.74 20.23
C ARG A 101 16.27 -24.53 21.68
N ALA A 102 15.33 -24.32 22.60
CA ALA A 102 15.59 -24.15 24.01
C ALA A 102 15.88 -25.47 24.75
N GLY A 103 15.71 -26.63 24.10
CA GLY A 103 15.92 -27.93 24.75
C GLY A 103 14.77 -28.34 25.67
N CYS A 104 13.56 -27.86 25.40
CA CYS A 104 12.34 -28.17 26.16
C CYS A 104 12.06 -29.68 26.23
N GLU A 105 11.43 -30.10 27.33
CA GLU A 105 11.07 -31.49 27.59
C GLU A 105 10.16 -32.11 26.52
N ARG A 106 10.33 -33.42 26.32
CA ARG A 106 9.71 -34.15 25.19
C ARG A 106 8.19 -34.22 25.29
N ASP A 107 7.66 -34.28 26.50
CA ASP A 107 6.24 -34.33 26.80
C ASP A 107 5.53 -33.00 26.50
N VAL A 108 6.13 -31.86 26.87
CA VAL A 108 5.65 -30.52 26.52
C VAL A 108 5.63 -30.35 24.99
N LEU A 109 6.71 -30.75 24.30
CA LEU A 109 6.76 -30.72 22.85
C LEU A 109 5.69 -31.59 22.19
N ARG A 110 5.36 -32.75 22.78
CA ARG A 110 4.28 -33.62 22.31
C ARG A 110 2.92 -32.93 22.45
N ALA A 111 2.62 -32.37 23.62
CA ALA A 111 1.37 -31.64 23.86
C ALA A 111 1.16 -30.46 22.90
N LEU A 112 2.25 -29.74 22.57
CA LEU A 112 2.22 -28.66 21.58
C LEU A 112 1.94 -29.18 20.17
N ARG A 113 2.59 -30.27 19.75
CA ARG A 113 2.37 -30.89 18.42
C ARG A 113 0.96 -31.43 18.26
N ASP A 114 0.41 -32.09 19.27
CA ASP A 114 -0.96 -32.61 19.23
C ASP A 114 -1.99 -31.47 19.06
N ALA A 115 -1.76 -30.35 19.74
CA ALA A 115 -2.59 -29.18 19.55
C ALA A 115 -2.41 -28.53 18.16
N ARG A 116 -1.21 -28.59 17.58
CA ARG A 116 -0.96 -28.09 16.23
C ARG A 116 -1.72 -28.90 15.18
N VAL A 117 -1.84 -30.21 15.37
CA VAL A 117 -2.67 -31.09 14.55
C VAL A 117 -4.15 -30.69 14.67
N ARG A 118 -4.64 -30.42 15.88
CA ARG A 118 -6.03 -29.93 16.07
C ARG A 118 -6.26 -28.58 15.38
N ALA A 119 -5.32 -27.64 15.49
CA ALA A 119 -5.41 -26.34 14.83
C ALA A 119 -5.41 -26.47 13.29
N GLN A 120 -4.75 -27.49 12.74
CA GLN A 120 -4.78 -27.77 11.30
C GLN A 120 -6.18 -28.16 10.82
N ARG A 121 -6.88 -29.01 11.60
CA ARG A 121 -8.25 -29.44 11.27
C ARG A 121 -9.20 -28.26 11.16
N ALA A 122 -9.08 -27.27 12.04
CA ALA A 122 -9.89 -26.05 11.99
C ALA A 122 -9.68 -25.25 10.69
N ILE A 123 -8.46 -25.24 10.13
CA ILE A 123 -8.21 -24.61 8.82
C ILE A 123 -8.91 -25.40 7.71
N ALA A 124 -8.84 -26.73 7.74
CA ALA A 124 -9.50 -27.59 6.75
C ALA A 124 -11.03 -27.45 6.81
N GLU A 125 -11.62 -27.44 8.01
CA GLU A 125 -13.07 -27.22 8.20
C GLU A 125 -13.52 -25.86 7.65
N ILE A 126 -12.73 -24.80 7.86
CA ILE A 126 -13.01 -23.47 7.31
C ILE A 126 -12.87 -23.46 5.79
N HIS A 127 -11.87 -24.15 5.23
CA HIS A 127 -11.71 -24.28 3.78
C HIS A 127 -12.94 -24.92 3.14
N GLU A 128 -13.41 -26.05 3.68
CA GLU A 128 -14.62 -26.71 3.19
C GLU A 128 -15.87 -25.82 3.35
N ALA A 129 -16.01 -25.12 4.47
CA ALA A 129 -17.14 -24.20 4.67
C ALA A 129 -17.09 -22.97 3.76
N ALA A 130 -15.89 -22.51 3.39
CA ALA A 130 -15.66 -21.34 2.54
C ALA A 130 -15.77 -21.65 1.04
N ASP A 131 -15.68 -22.92 0.64
CA ASP A 131 -15.62 -23.35 -0.77
C ASP A 131 -16.90 -23.00 -1.53
N GLY A 132 -16.82 -21.95 -2.35
CA GLY A 132 -17.96 -21.32 -3.02
C GLY A 132 -18.53 -20.12 -2.27
N PRO A 133 -19.03 -20.21 -1.01
CA PRO A 133 -19.60 -19.07 -0.30
C PRO A 133 -18.65 -17.87 -0.18
N PHE A 134 -17.36 -18.10 0.10
CA PHE A 134 -16.43 -17.00 0.30
C PHE A 134 -16.18 -16.23 -0.99
N GLU A 135 -15.98 -16.92 -2.12
CA GLU A 135 -15.84 -16.31 -3.44
C GLU A 135 -17.10 -15.52 -3.84
N ARG A 136 -18.29 -16.06 -3.60
CA ARG A 136 -19.55 -15.34 -3.85
C ARG A 136 -19.69 -14.08 -2.99
N ASP A 137 -19.30 -14.13 -1.72
CA ASP A 137 -19.33 -12.97 -0.83
C ASP A 137 -18.29 -11.90 -1.25
N VAL A 138 -17.12 -12.32 -1.76
CA VAL A 138 -16.12 -11.43 -2.34
C VAL A 138 -16.65 -10.73 -3.60
N GLU A 139 -17.23 -11.47 -4.55
CA GLU A 139 -17.82 -10.86 -5.75
C GLU A 139 -19.00 -9.94 -5.41
N THR A 140 -19.82 -10.31 -4.42
CA THR A 140 -20.88 -9.43 -3.90
C THR A 140 -20.32 -8.14 -3.29
N LEU A 141 -19.19 -8.22 -2.58
CA LEU A 141 -18.51 -7.06 -2.01
C LEU A 141 -18.00 -6.14 -3.13
N LEU A 142 -17.28 -6.69 -4.11
CA LEU A 142 -16.69 -5.94 -5.21
C LEU A 142 -17.77 -5.29 -6.08
N GLY A 143 -18.86 -5.99 -6.38
CA GLY A 143 -20.02 -5.44 -7.08
C GLY A 143 -20.73 -4.29 -6.33
N SER A 144 -20.49 -4.14 -5.02
CA SER A 144 -21.08 -3.06 -4.21
C SER A 144 -20.27 -1.77 -4.18
N LEU A 145 -19.05 -1.75 -4.75
CA LEU A 145 -18.14 -0.59 -4.73
C LEU A 145 -18.73 0.62 -5.48
N VAL A 146 -19.15 0.41 -6.74
CA VAL A 146 -19.65 1.50 -7.59
C VAL A 146 -20.93 2.16 -7.01
N PRO A 147 -21.94 1.39 -6.53
CA PRO A 147 -23.10 1.98 -5.87
C PRO A 147 -22.78 2.64 -4.53
N GLY A 148 -21.88 2.08 -3.72
CA GLY A 148 -21.52 2.60 -2.41
C GLY A 148 -20.89 4.00 -2.47
N ILE A 149 -20.10 4.24 -3.51
CA ILE A 149 -19.46 5.53 -3.77
C ILE A 149 -20.47 6.57 -4.28
N LYS A 150 -21.37 6.18 -5.20
CA LYS A 150 -22.45 7.05 -5.70
C LYS A 150 -23.38 7.54 -4.59
N ALA A 151 -23.67 6.71 -3.60
CA ALA A 151 -24.57 7.05 -2.51
C ALA A 151 -23.99 8.07 -1.49
N ARG A 152 -22.66 8.18 -1.39
CA ARG A 152 -22.01 9.02 -0.37
C ARG A 152 -21.63 10.43 -0.82
N GLY A 153 -21.81 10.77 -2.09
CA GLY A 153 -21.54 12.13 -2.58
C GLY A 153 -20.06 12.55 -2.47
N THR A 154 -19.12 11.62 -2.24
CA THR A 154 -17.68 11.88 -2.01
C THR A 154 -16.91 12.26 -3.29
N PHE A 155 -17.59 12.91 -4.25
CA PHE A 155 -17.08 13.21 -5.58
C PHE A 155 -16.12 14.43 -5.64
N GLU A 156 -15.83 15.05 -4.50
CA GLU A 156 -14.94 16.24 -4.46
C GLU A 156 -13.58 15.97 -3.82
N SER A 157 -13.36 14.80 -3.21
CA SER A 157 -12.10 14.51 -2.52
C SER A 157 -11.15 13.67 -3.37
N THR A 158 -9.99 14.22 -3.68
CA THR A 158 -8.89 13.50 -4.32
C THR A 158 -8.38 12.32 -3.48
N LEU A 159 -7.69 11.36 -4.12
CA LEU A 159 -7.03 10.24 -3.41
C LEU A 159 -6.13 10.73 -2.26
N GLY A 160 -5.46 11.88 -2.44
CA GLY A 160 -4.65 12.52 -1.40
C GLY A 160 -5.45 13.00 -0.19
N GLU A 161 -6.64 13.56 -0.40
CA GLU A 161 -7.52 14.02 0.69
C GLU A 161 -8.14 12.85 1.42
N PHE A 162 -8.61 11.84 0.69
CA PHE A 162 -9.06 10.57 1.27
C PHE A 162 -7.96 9.93 2.11
N ALA A 163 -6.75 9.80 1.56
CA ALA A 163 -5.62 9.20 2.26
C ALA A 163 -5.28 9.99 3.54
N ARG A 164 -5.22 11.32 3.49
CA ARG A 164 -4.96 12.16 4.67
C ARG A 164 -6.04 12.03 5.73
N ALA A 165 -7.32 12.15 5.35
CA ALA A 165 -8.43 12.01 6.28
C ALA A 165 -8.41 10.63 6.95
N ARG A 166 -8.23 9.57 6.16
CA ARG A 166 -8.22 8.21 6.65
C ARG A 166 -7.02 7.90 7.56
N ILE A 167 -5.82 8.33 7.19
CA ILE A 167 -4.63 8.19 8.03
C ILE A 167 -4.77 9.01 9.33
N ARG A 168 -5.40 10.19 9.29
CA ARG A 168 -5.69 10.98 10.49
C ARG A 168 -6.62 10.25 11.45
N ASP A 169 -7.73 9.71 10.96
CA ASP A 169 -8.68 8.97 11.81
C ASP A 169 -8.01 7.73 12.42
N MET A 170 -7.24 7.01 11.61
CA MET A 170 -6.46 5.86 12.07
C MET A 170 -5.38 6.26 13.09
N SER A 171 -4.71 7.40 12.93
CA SER A 171 -3.68 7.85 13.87
C SER A 171 -4.29 8.26 15.21
N ILE A 172 -5.43 8.98 15.20
CA ILE A 172 -6.16 9.33 16.43
C ILE A 172 -6.54 8.05 17.19
N ALA A 173 -7.15 7.10 16.50
CA ALA A 173 -7.54 5.84 17.10
C ALA A 173 -6.33 4.99 17.53
N PHE A 174 -5.18 5.11 16.88
CA PHE A 174 -3.94 4.44 17.26
C PHE A 174 -3.37 5.01 18.57
N PHE A 175 -3.21 6.33 18.67
CA PHE A 175 -2.66 6.97 19.86
C PHE A 175 -3.58 6.87 21.08
N ALA A 176 -4.90 6.79 20.86
CA ALA A 176 -5.89 6.53 21.90
C ALA A 176 -5.80 5.11 22.50
N ARG A 177 -5.18 4.15 21.79
CA ARG A 177 -4.96 2.77 22.27
C ARG A 177 -3.61 2.59 22.98
N TRP A 178 -2.86 3.67 23.15
CA TRP A 178 -1.61 3.60 23.88
C TRP A 178 -1.90 3.36 25.36
N PRO A 179 -1.39 2.27 25.96
CA PRO A 179 -1.74 1.94 27.34
C PRO A 179 -1.15 2.97 28.32
N GLU A 180 -1.80 3.15 29.46
CA GLU A 180 -1.33 4.09 30.49
C GLU A 180 -0.05 3.59 31.17
N THR A 181 0.03 2.28 31.39
CA THR A 181 1.19 1.57 31.92
C THR A 181 1.62 0.51 30.92
N ALA A 182 2.91 0.21 30.81
CA ALA A 182 3.35 -0.84 29.88
C ALA A 182 3.08 -2.27 30.41
N ASP A 183 2.61 -2.40 31.63
CA ASP A 183 2.25 -3.69 32.22
C ASP A 183 0.86 -4.17 31.74
N ASP A 184 0.10 -3.29 31.07
CA ASP A 184 -1.14 -3.64 30.39
C ASP A 184 -0.87 -4.43 29.10
N ILE A 185 -0.72 -5.75 29.25
CA ILE A 185 -0.45 -6.68 28.15
C ILE A 185 -1.59 -6.69 27.11
N GLU A 186 -2.84 -6.53 27.54
CA GLU A 186 -3.99 -6.47 26.63
C GLU A 186 -3.97 -5.17 25.81
N GLY A 187 -3.68 -4.04 26.46
CA GLY A 187 -3.47 -2.75 25.81
C GLY A 187 -2.29 -2.77 24.83
N LEU A 188 -1.16 -3.36 25.21
CA LEU A 188 -0.01 -3.55 24.31
C LEU A 188 -0.35 -4.45 23.12
N HIS A 189 -1.15 -5.51 23.32
CA HIS A 189 -1.66 -6.33 22.24
C HIS A 189 -2.56 -5.53 21.28
N ALA A 190 -3.48 -4.74 21.82
CA ALA A 190 -4.35 -3.86 21.04
C ALA A 190 -3.55 -2.81 20.25
N LEU A 191 -2.55 -2.21 20.88
CA LEU A 191 -1.61 -1.28 20.26
C LEU A 191 -0.85 -1.95 19.12
N ARG A 192 -0.35 -3.19 19.30
CA ARG A 192 0.33 -3.97 18.26
C ARG A 192 -0.57 -4.25 17.07
N VAL A 193 -1.83 -4.59 17.31
CA VAL A 193 -2.81 -4.82 16.24
C VAL A 193 -3.03 -3.53 15.45
N SER A 194 -3.23 -2.41 16.15
CA SER A 194 -3.41 -1.10 15.54
C SER A 194 -2.16 -0.66 14.76
N ALA A 195 -0.95 -0.84 15.31
CA ALA A 195 0.32 -0.55 14.65
C ALA A 195 0.49 -1.33 13.34
N LYS A 196 0.07 -2.60 13.31
CA LYS A 196 0.09 -3.43 12.09
C LYS A 196 -0.85 -2.88 11.04
N SER A 197 -2.08 -2.52 11.42
CA SER A 197 -3.05 -1.91 10.51
C SER A 197 -2.55 -0.56 9.98
N MET A 198 -1.95 0.26 10.84
CA MET A 198 -1.41 1.56 10.47
C MET A 198 -0.25 1.45 9.47
N ARG A 199 0.70 0.54 9.70
CA ARG A 199 1.78 0.28 8.74
C ARG A 199 1.24 -0.18 7.39
N TYR A 200 0.21 -1.05 7.38
CA TYR A 200 -0.39 -1.46 6.11
C TYR A 200 -1.08 -0.31 5.39
N ALA A 201 -1.81 0.55 6.10
CA ALA A 201 -2.41 1.74 5.51
C ALA A 201 -1.33 2.68 4.96
N LEU A 202 -0.25 2.90 5.71
CA LEU A 202 0.90 3.69 5.25
C LEU A 202 1.60 3.05 4.05
N ASP A 203 1.79 1.73 4.01
CA ASP A 203 2.41 1.03 2.88
C ASP A 203 1.55 1.16 1.60
N LEU A 204 0.22 1.13 1.74
CA LEU A 204 -0.72 1.25 0.62
C LEU A 204 -0.89 2.70 0.15
N LEU A 205 -0.95 3.62 1.10
CA LEU A 205 -1.17 5.04 0.85
C LEU A 205 0.12 5.84 0.77
N LEU A 206 1.30 5.20 0.87
CA LEU A 206 2.61 5.87 0.79
C LEU A 206 2.72 6.74 -0.46
N ALA A 207 2.07 6.27 -1.52
CA ALA A 207 1.81 6.93 -2.78
C ALA A 207 1.26 8.36 -2.69
N ALA A 208 0.39 8.59 -1.71
CA ALA A 208 -0.32 9.84 -1.48
C ALA A 208 0.45 10.80 -0.57
N PHE A 209 1.62 10.38 -0.06
CA PHE A 209 2.47 11.18 0.81
C PHE A 209 3.85 11.39 0.18
N LEU A 210 4.54 12.46 0.60
CA LEU A 210 5.93 12.66 0.22
C LEU A 210 6.82 11.63 0.92
N PRO A 211 7.69 10.89 0.20
CA PRO A 211 8.60 9.91 0.79
C PRO A 211 9.42 10.48 1.95
N SER A 212 9.89 11.73 1.84
CA SER A 212 10.64 12.42 2.90
C SER A 212 9.89 12.56 4.24
N LEU A 213 8.55 12.56 4.21
CA LEU A 213 7.70 12.66 5.40
C LEU A 213 7.17 11.30 5.83
N ALA A 214 6.84 10.43 4.87
CA ALA A 214 6.27 9.12 5.14
C ALA A 214 7.31 8.09 5.63
N GLU A 215 8.53 8.11 5.09
CA GLU A 215 9.55 7.11 5.44
C GLU A 215 10.01 7.19 6.90
N PRO A 216 10.27 8.38 7.49
CA PRO A 216 10.58 8.47 8.92
C PRO A 216 9.46 7.93 9.81
N VAL A 217 8.20 8.19 9.46
CA VAL A 217 7.04 7.64 10.20
C VAL A 217 7.00 6.12 10.04
N ALA A 218 7.13 5.60 8.81
CA ALA A 218 7.14 4.17 8.55
C ALA A 218 8.28 3.45 9.29
N ALA A 219 9.46 4.08 9.41
CA ALA A 219 10.60 3.56 10.15
C ALA A 219 10.29 3.40 11.65
N GLU A 220 9.67 4.40 12.27
CA GLU A 220 9.23 4.32 13.68
C GLU A 220 8.20 3.20 13.88
N PHE A 221 7.25 3.00 12.95
CA PHE A 221 6.33 1.86 13.03
C PHE A 221 7.02 0.51 12.92
N ARG A 222 8.07 0.39 12.11
CA ARG A 222 8.85 -0.85 12.03
C ARG A 222 9.56 -1.12 13.35
N ALA A 223 10.20 -0.12 13.94
CA ALA A 223 10.82 -0.23 15.27
C ALA A 223 9.79 -0.63 16.34
N LEU A 224 8.65 0.06 16.37
CA LEU A 224 7.55 -0.22 17.31
C LEU A 224 7.02 -1.65 17.16
N GLN A 225 6.81 -2.10 15.91
CA GLN A 225 6.28 -3.42 15.64
C GLN A 225 7.24 -4.55 15.99
N THR A 226 8.55 -4.33 15.86
CA THR A 226 9.56 -5.32 16.28
C THR A 226 9.44 -5.58 17.78
N GLN A 227 9.40 -4.52 18.59
CA GLN A 227 9.35 -4.64 20.04
C GLN A 227 8.00 -5.14 20.56
N LEU A 228 6.88 -4.59 20.05
CA LEU A 228 5.56 -5.13 20.35
C LEU A 228 5.39 -6.59 19.85
N GLY A 229 6.15 -6.98 18.83
CA GLY A 229 6.21 -8.35 18.32
C GLY A 229 6.78 -9.30 19.36
N ASP A 230 7.96 -8.97 19.91
CA ASP A 230 8.66 -9.73 20.96
C ASP A 230 7.77 -9.97 22.19
N LEU A 231 7.20 -8.88 22.71
CA LEU A 231 6.21 -8.89 23.80
C LEU A 231 5.05 -9.86 23.55
N ASN A 232 4.43 -9.74 22.37
CA ASN A 232 3.30 -10.57 22.03
C ASN A 232 3.68 -12.05 21.89
N ASP A 233 4.90 -12.34 21.44
CA ASP A 233 5.36 -13.72 21.26
C ASP A 233 5.56 -14.41 22.62
N HIS A 234 6.06 -13.70 23.64
CA HIS A 234 6.10 -14.20 25.02
C HIS A 234 4.71 -14.32 25.65
N ALA A 235 3.87 -13.29 25.54
CA ALA A 235 2.50 -13.34 26.07
C ALA A 235 1.66 -14.45 25.42
N THR A 236 1.85 -14.68 24.12
CA THR A 236 1.20 -15.79 23.42
C THR A 236 1.74 -17.13 23.91
N ALA A 237 3.05 -17.26 24.13
CA ALA A 237 3.65 -18.49 24.66
C ALA A 237 3.08 -18.85 26.03
N VAL A 238 3.04 -17.89 26.97
CA VAL A 238 2.44 -18.06 28.31
C VAL A 238 1.01 -18.58 28.20
N ARG A 239 0.14 -17.87 27.48
CA ARG A 239 -1.26 -18.27 27.30
C ARG A 239 -1.40 -19.69 26.73
N ARG A 240 -0.57 -20.05 25.73
CA ARG A 240 -0.61 -21.38 25.11
C ARG A 240 -0.18 -22.48 26.06
N LEU A 241 0.83 -22.23 26.88
CA LEU A 241 1.27 -23.22 27.87
C LEU A 241 0.22 -23.37 28.98
N GLU A 242 -0.36 -22.26 29.46
CA GLU A 242 -1.45 -22.26 30.44
C GLU A 242 -2.70 -22.99 29.95
N GLU A 243 -3.10 -22.80 28.68
CA GLU A 243 -4.21 -23.55 28.06
C GLU A 243 -4.02 -25.08 28.08
N ARG A 244 -2.79 -25.56 28.31
CA ARG A 244 -2.43 -26.98 28.38
C ARG A 244 -2.18 -27.45 29.81
N LEU A 245 -2.13 -26.53 30.77
CA LEU A 245 -1.99 -26.82 32.19
C LEU A 245 -3.39 -26.97 32.80
N ASP A 246 -3.97 -28.17 32.68
CA ASP A 246 -5.14 -28.55 33.46
C ASP A 246 -4.74 -29.62 34.49
N HIS A 247 -4.53 -29.18 35.73
CA HIS A 247 -4.14 -30.05 36.84
C HIS A 247 -5.11 -31.21 37.12
N ARG A 248 -6.32 -31.18 36.54
CA ARG A 248 -7.31 -32.26 36.68
C ARG A 248 -7.12 -33.38 35.66
N THR A 249 -6.43 -33.12 34.55
CA THR A 249 -6.35 -34.04 33.41
C THR A 249 -4.92 -34.35 32.98
N VAL A 250 -3.95 -33.58 33.42
CA VAL A 250 -2.54 -33.70 33.03
C VAL A 250 -1.75 -34.52 34.05
N GLU A 251 -0.89 -35.42 33.56
CA GLU A 251 0.05 -36.19 34.38
C GLU A 251 0.97 -35.26 35.21
N PRO A 252 1.26 -35.57 36.49
CA PRO A 252 2.01 -34.66 37.37
C PRO A 252 3.36 -34.18 36.80
N GLY A 253 4.11 -35.05 36.13
CA GLY A 253 5.40 -34.67 35.52
C GLY A 253 5.27 -33.68 34.36
N LEU A 254 4.22 -33.81 33.53
CA LEU A 254 3.95 -32.85 32.47
C LEU A 254 3.45 -31.51 33.04
N ALA A 255 2.69 -31.54 34.14
CA ALA A 255 2.27 -30.32 34.83
C ALA A 255 3.47 -29.53 35.35
N GLU A 256 4.43 -30.19 36.02
CA GLU A 256 5.66 -29.56 36.51
C GLU A 256 6.49 -28.95 35.37
N ASN A 257 6.66 -29.69 34.25
CA ASN A 257 7.39 -29.19 33.08
C ASN A 257 6.69 -27.99 32.42
N LEU A 258 5.34 -27.99 32.36
CA LEU A 258 4.57 -26.85 31.84
C LEU A 258 4.69 -25.62 32.76
N GLU A 259 4.65 -25.81 34.08
CA GLU A 259 4.81 -24.72 35.06
C GLU A 259 6.19 -24.06 34.93
N ALA A 260 7.26 -24.84 34.80
CA ALA A 260 8.61 -24.34 34.58
C ALA A 260 8.67 -23.47 33.31
N GLU A 261 8.14 -23.98 32.18
CA GLU A 261 8.12 -23.25 30.91
C GLU A 261 7.25 -21.98 30.94
N ILE A 262 6.16 -21.98 31.71
CA ILE A 262 5.32 -20.80 31.94
C ILE A 262 6.08 -19.75 32.74
N SER A 263 6.77 -20.16 33.80
CA SER A 263 7.59 -19.28 34.64
C SER A 263 8.68 -18.58 33.81
N ASP A 264 9.39 -19.34 32.98
CA ASP A 264 10.44 -18.81 32.11
C ASP A 264 9.89 -17.80 31.11
N GLU A 265 8.77 -18.10 30.43
CA GLU A 265 8.16 -17.17 29.47
C GLU A 265 7.60 -15.91 30.15
N ARG A 266 7.09 -16.01 31.39
CA ARG A 266 6.68 -14.84 32.19
C ARG A 266 7.87 -13.96 32.54
N GLY A 267 9.01 -14.55 32.90
CA GLY A 267 10.25 -13.81 33.13
C GLY A 267 10.72 -13.06 31.89
N LEU A 268 10.70 -13.71 30.73
CA LEU A 268 11.06 -13.08 29.45
C LEU A 268 10.06 -12.00 29.03
N LEU A 269 8.76 -12.21 29.27
CA LEU A 269 7.73 -11.19 29.05
C LEU A 269 7.99 -9.93 29.88
N ALA A 270 8.29 -10.09 31.18
CA ALA A 270 8.59 -8.97 32.06
C ALA A 270 9.81 -8.17 31.56
N GLN A 271 10.87 -8.85 31.14
CA GLN A 271 12.04 -8.19 30.53
C GLN A 271 11.69 -7.47 29.23
N ALA A 272 10.82 -8.04 28.40
CA ALA A 272 10.37 -7.40 27.16
C ALA A 272 9.51 -6.15 27.43
N VAL A 273 8.69 -6.16 28.50
CA VAL A 273 7.91 -4.99 28.96
C VAL A 273 8.84 -3.89 29.42
N GLU A 274 9.83 -4.21 30.24
CA GLU A 274 10.82 -3.25 30.71
C GLU A 274 11.59 -2.61 29.55
N ARG A 275 12.07 -3.42 28.59
CA ARG A 275 12.72 -2.90 27.37
C ARG A 275 11.80 -1.96 26.58
N PHE A 276 10.53 -2.32 26.43
CA PHE A 276 9.57 -1.46 25.73
C PHE A 276 9.35 -0.12 26.44
N GLN A 277 9.29 -0.10 27.78
CA GLN A 277 9.20 1.13 28.55
C GLN A 277 10.41 2.05 28.32
N VAL A 278 11.62 1.47 28.28
CA VAL A 278 12.87 2.20 28.06
C VAL A 278 12.97 2.75 26.63
N ASP A 279 12.59 1.96 25.63
CA ASP A 279 12.75 2.32 24.22
C ASP A 279 11.60 3.19 23.66
N TRP A 280 10.42 3.15 24.30
CA TRP A 280 9.25 3.96 23.96
C TRP A 280 8.77 4.84 25.13
N PRO A 281 9.61 5.77 25.60
CA PRO A 281 9.17 6.75 26.58
C PRO A 281 8.10 7.68 25.98
N LYS A 282 7.36 8.36 26.86
CA LYS A 282 6.31 9.32 26.47
C LYS A 282 6.81 10.38 25.47
N THR A 283 8.08 10.79 25.57
CA THR A 283 8.72 11.74 24.65
C THR A 283 8.78 11.20 23.21
N ARG A 284 9.26 9.97 23.01
CA ARG A 284 9.31 9.34 21.68
C ARG A 284 7.91 9.12 21.09
N LYS A 285 6.93 8.77 21.92
CA LYS A 285 5.51 8.71 21.51
C LYS A 285 5.03 10.07 20.99
N ASN A 286 5.32 11.15 21.72
CA ASN A 286 4.94 12.51 21.33
C ASN A 286 5.64 12.94 20.03
N ASP A 287 6.92 12.61 19.85
CA ASP A 287 7.66 12.86 18.62
C ASP A 287 7.04 12.13 17.42
N LEU A 288 6.62 10.88 17.60
CA LEU A 288 5.90 10.12 16.57
C LEU A 288 4.56 10.78 16.23
N CYS A 289 3.83 11.30 17.23
CA CYS A 289 2.59 12.06 17.01
C CYS A 289 2.84 13.33 16.19
N ALA A 290 3.85 14.12 16.56
CA ALA A 290 4.22 15.35 15.84
C ALA A 290 4.63 15.06 14.38
N ARG A 291 5.38 13.97 14.13
CA ARG A 291 5.74 13.54 12.77
C ARG A 291 4.50 13.15 11.95
N PHE A 292 3.51 12.52 12.57
CA PHE A 292 2.23 12.23 11.91
C PHE A 292 1.50 13.50 11.53
N GLU A 293 1.36 14.42 12.47
CA GLU A 293 0.68 15.70 12.22
C GLU A 293 1.36 16.44 11.07
N ALA A 294 2.70 16.49 11.05
CA ALA A 294 3.48 17.09 9.97
C ALA A 294 3.26 16.40 8.61
N MET A 295 3.17 15.06 8.59
CA MET A 295 2.87 14.28 7.38
C MET A 295 1.44 14.54 6.86
N LEU A 296 0.51 14.85 7.76
CA LEU A 296 -0.90 15.08 7.47
C LEU A 296 -1.23 16.53 7.11
N VAL A 297 -0.31 17.48 7.30
CA VAL A 297 -0.49 18.86 6.86
C VAL A 297 -0.71 18.85 5.34
N PRO A 298 -1.86 19.34 4.83
CA PRO A 298 -2.06 19.49 3.41
C PRO A 298 -0.93 20.34 2.88
N ILE A 299 -0.28 19.90 1.80
CA ILE A 299 0.79 20.70 1.25
C ILE A 299 0.14 21.90 0.56
N ARG A 300 -0.02 22.99 1.31
CA ARG A 300 -0.59 24.22 0.81
C ARG A 300 0.33 24.74 -0.28
N ARG A 301 -0.28 25.37 -1.29
CA ARG A 301 0.37 26.38 -2.14
C ARG A 301 1.37 27.13 -1.27
N ALA A 302 2.67 26.97 -1.52
CA ALA A 302 3.52 28.11 -1.28
C ALA A 302 2.88 29.23 -2.11
N SER A 303 2.55 30.35 -1.48
CA SER A 303 2.38 31.59 -2.21
C SER A 303 3.71 31.81 -2.93
N VAL A 304 3.81 31.24 -4.13
CA VAL A 304 4.84 31.58 -5.07
C VAL A 304 4.49 33.03 -5.38
N GLY A 305 5.18 33.95 -4.69
CA GLY A 305 5.33 35.31 -5.17
C GLY A 305 5.60 35.19 -6.66
N SER A 306 4.77 35.87 -7.45
CA SER A 306 4.77 35.84 -8.90
C SER A 306 6.15 36.17 -9.46
N THR A 307 7.06 35.21 -9.53
CA THR A 307 8.41 35.44 -10.08
C THR A 307 9.09 34.13 -10.46
N GLN A 308 8.51 33.43 -11.45
CA GLN A 308 9.18 33.12 -12.71
C GLN A 308 8.24 32.31 -13.59
N ALA A 309 7.74 32.93 -14.66
CA ALA A 309 7.19 32.20 -15.79
C ALA A 309 8.29 31.27 -16.34
N ALA A 310 8.21 29.99 -15.99
CA ALA A 310 9.02 28.95 -16.59
C ALA A 310 8.59 28.74 -18.05
N PRO A 311 9.49 28.25 -18.90
CA PRO A 311 9.40 28.56 -20.31
C PRO A 311 8.39 27.69 -21.04
N SER A 312 7.68 28.31 -21.98
CA SER A 312 6.65 27.72 -22.83
C SER A 312 7.11 26.38 -23.43
N VAL A 313 6.24 25.38 -23.41
CA VAL A 313 6.42 24.07 -24.06
C VAL A 313 5.39 23.97 -25.17
N ARG A 314 5.78 23.53 -26.37
CA ARG A 314 4.83 23.26 -27.46
C ARG A 314 4.75 21.76 -27.74
N ARG A 315 3.54 21.27 -28.01
CA ARG A 315 3.23 19.86 -28.28
C ARG A 315 2.63 19.69 -29.66
N PHE A 316 3.10 18.68 -30.36
CA PHE A 316 2.59 18.31 -31.67
C PHE A 316 2.29 16.83 -31.70
N ARG A 317 1.06 16.47 -32.08
CA ARG A 317 0.69 15.11 -32.44
C ARG A 317 1.23 14.83 -33.83
N LEU A 318 2.12 13.85 -33.93
CA LEU A 318 2.65 13.40 -35.21
C LEU A 318 1.59 12.51 -35.89
N THR A 319 1.36 12.76 -37.17
CA THR A 319 0.40 12.00 -38.00
C THR A 319 0.99 10.71 -38.54
N SER A 320 2.32 10.58 -38.55
CA SER A 320 3.04 9.37 -38.93
C SER A 320 4.31 9.18 -38.08
N PRO A 321 4.79 7.93 -37.93
CA PRO A 321 6.04 7.66 -37.19
C PRO A 321 7.26 8.30 -37.87
N PRO A 322 8.12 9.02 -37.14
CA PRO A 322 9.37 9.54 -37.69
C PRO A 322 10.31 8.42 -38.14
N ALA A 323 11.14 8.70 -39.15
CA ALA A 323 12.16 7.76 -39.62
C ALA A 323 13.14 7.37 -38.49
N ARG A 324 13.61 6.11 -38.51
CA ARG A 324 14.52 5.58 -37.48
C ARG A 324 15.84 6.35 -37.37
N SER A 325 16.30 6.93 -38.48
CA SER A 325 17.48 7.81 -38.52
C SER A 325 17.31 9.09 -37.69
N ILE A 326 16.07 9.54 -37.46
CA ILE A 326 15.75 10.71 -36.65
C ILE A 326 15.70 10.33 -35.17
N LEU A 327 15.05 9.21 -34.82
CA LEU A 327 14.74 8.85 -33.43
C LEU A 327 15.96 8.48 -32.58
N GLY A 328 17.00 7.89 -33.17
CA GLY A 328 18.16 7.41 -32.41
C GLY A 328 17.79 6.32 -31.39
N ARG A 329 18.49 6.29 -30.24
CA ARG A 329 18.22 5.30 -29.16
C ARG A 329 17.12 5.81 -28.22
N GLY A 330 16.03 5.05 -28.13
CA GLY A 330 14.95 5.31 -27.18
C GLY A 330 15.22 4.77 -25.79
N GLU A 331 14.64 5.42 -24.78
CA GLU A 331 14.59 4.95 -23.39
C GLU A 331 13.16 4.53 -23.05
N SER A 332 13.00 3.35 -22.45
CA SER A 332 11.69 2.92 -21.92
C SER A 332 11.36 3.71 -20.66
N VAL A 333 10.15 4.26 -20.64
CA VAL A 333 9.63 5.07 -19.54
C VAL A 333 8.25 4.54 -19.16
N SER A 334 8.10 4.17 -17.89
CA SER A 334 6.81 3.83 -17.29
C SER A 334 6.42 4.93 -16.31
N GLN A 335 5.20 5.45 -16.44
CA GLN A 335 4.70 6.55 -15.62
C GLN A 335 3.38 6.20 -14.97
N VAL A 336 3.28 6.50 -13.68
CA VAL A 336 2.05 6.39 -12.89
C VAL A 336 1.64 7.78 -12.44
N TYR A 337 0.35 8.10 -12.62
CA TYR A 337 -0.23 9.39 -12.30
C TYR A 337 -1.16 9.27 -11.10
N LEU A 338 -0.97 10.13 -10.10
CA LEU A 338 -1.73 10.13 -8.85
C LEU A 338 -2.22 11.57 -8.57
N PRO A 339 -3.52 11.85 -8.72
CA PRO A 339 -4.06 13.16 -8.35
C PRO A 339 -3.97 13.38 -6.82
N LEU A 340 -3.57 14.58 -6.41
CA LEU A 340 -3.35 14.97 -5.01
C LEU A 340 -3.89 16.39 -4.75
N GLY A 341 -5.13 16.51 -4.31
CA GLY A 341 -5.83 17.81 -4.19
C GLY A 341 -5.85 18.55 -5.53
N GLU A 342 -5.51 19.84 -5.51
CA GLU A 342 -5.26 20.63 -6.73
C GLU A 342 -3.92 20.30 -7.44
N GLY A 343 -3.24 19.21 -7.09
CA GLY A 343 -1.92 18.83 -7.60
C GLY A 343 -1.87 17.44 -8.25
N LEU A 344 -0.74 17.11 -8.87
CA LEU A 344 -0.51 15.83 -9.53
C LEU A 344 0.86 15.27 -9.13
N ILE A 345 0.88 14.08 -8.55
CA ILE A 345 2.10 13.31 -8.36
C ILE A 345 2.31 12.42 -9.56
N VAL A 346 3.52 12.46 -10.14
CA VAL A 346 3.93 11.59 -11.23
C VAL A 346 5.13 10.77 -10.79
N ALA A 347 4.92 9.47 -10.62
CA ALA A 347 6.01 8.53 -10.47
C ALA A 347 6.49 8.10 -11.86
N ARG A 348 7.80 8.16 -12.10
CA ARG A 348 8.41 7.78 -13.38
C ARG A 348 9.53 6.79 -13.14
N ARG A 349 9.44 5.64 -13.78
CA ARG A 349 10.50 4.63 -13.88
C ARG A 349 11.15 4.71 -15.25
N THR A 350 12.47 4.64 -15.24
CA THR A 350 13.35 4.48 -16.40
C THR A 350 14.29 3.31 -16.13
N ALA A 351 15.09 2.89 -17.11
CA ALA A 351 16.10 1.85 -16.89
C ALA A 351 17.14 2.23 -15.82
N ARG A 352 17.35 3.53 -15.57
CA ARG A 352 18.43 4.03 -14.68
C ARG A 352 17.96 4.48 -13.31
N ARG A 353 16.69 4.86 -13.17
CA ARG A 353 16.15 5.43 -11.92
C ARG A 353 14.62 5.44 -11.89
N CYS A 354 14.10 5.46 -10.67
CA CYS A 354 12.72 5.78 -10.36
C CYS A 354 12.68 7.13 -9.62
N VAL A 355 11.80 8.02 -10.06
CA VAL A 355 11.63 9.35 -9.46
C VAL A 355 10.17 9.67 -9.26
N LEU A 356 9.86 10.38 -8.19
CA LEU A 356 8.55 10.95 -7.92
C LEU A 356 8.64 12.46 -8.11
N THR A 357 7.75 13.01 -8.94
CA THR A 357 7.67 14.45 -9.18
C THR A 357 6.32 14.95 -8.73
N ALA A 358 6.31 15.90 -7.77
CA ALA A 358 5.11 16.62 -7.41
C ALA A 358 4.97 17.84 -8.32
N HIS A 359 3.81 17.95 -8.95
CA HIS A 359 3.43 19.08 -9.79
C HIS A 359 2.30 19.86 -9.10
N GLY A 360 2.46 21.18 -9.01
CA GLY A 360 1.37 22.07 -8.58
C GLY A 360 0.38 22.32 -9.72
N ASP A 361 -0.85 22.72 -9.39
CA ASP A 361 -1.93 23.10 -10.31
C ASP A 361 -2.49 21.99 -11.24
N GLY A 362 -2.51 20.72 -10.79
CA GLY A 362 -3.16 19.62 -11.52
C GLY A 362 -2.57 19.34 -12.90
N ASP A 363 -1.45 20.00 -13.23
CA ASP A 363 -0.79 20.00 -14.53
C ASP A 363 0.70 19.69 -14.35
N ILE A 364 1.19 18.76 -15.17
CA ILE A 364 2.61 18.38 -15.24
C ILE A 364 3.55 19.55 -15.61
N PHE A 365 3.00 20.72 -15.96
CA PHE A 365 3.73 21.96 -16.28
C PHE A 365 3.59 23.08 -15.25
N GLY A 366 2.82 22.90 -14.16
CA GLY A 366 2.93 23.77 -13.01
C GLY A 366 4.37 23.78 -12.46
N PRO A 367 4.79 24.83 -11.72
CA PRO A 367 6.14 24.92 -11.20
C PRO A 367 6.53 23.62 -10.50
N ARG A 368 7.54 22.92 -11.03
CA ARG A 368 8.10 21.71 -10.40
C ARG A 368 8.75 22.14 -9.11
N TRP A 369 8.15 21.75 -8.00
CA TRP A 369 8.58 22.20 -6.68
C TRP A 369 9.32 21.10 -5.90
N ARG A 370 9.22 19.81 -6.33
CA ARG A 370 10.04 18.73 -5.78
C ARG A 370 10.22 17.53 -6.73
N VAL A 371 11.45 17.03 -6.84
CA VAL A 371 11.81 15.76 -7.49
C VAL A 371 12.56 14.92 -6.47
N GLU A 372 12.04 13.75 -6.14
CA GLU A 372 12.66 12.83 -5.18
C GLU A 372 12.98 11.49 -5.84
N ALA A 373 14.06 10.85 -5.38
CA ALA A 373 14.35 9.47 -5.73
C ALA A 373 13.30 8.56 -5.11
N LEU A 374 12.72 7.67 -5.92
CA LEU A 374 11.72 6.72 -5.48
C LEU A 374 12.33 5.31 -5.51
N PRO A 375 12.33 4.55 -4.41
CA PRO A 375 12.75 3.16 -4.44
C PRO A 375 11.91 2.33 -5.43
N LEU A 376 12.52 1.33 -6.07
CA LEU A 376 11.83 0.51 -7.06
C LEU A 376 10.59 -0.20 -6.50
N TRP A 377 10.69 -0.76 -5.29
CA TRP A 377 9.57 -1.42 -4.62
C TRP A 377 8.38 -0.47 -4.41
N ALA A 378 8.64 0.82 -4.16
CA ALA A 378 7.60 1.82 -3.98
C ALA A 378 6.91 2.09 -5.33
N PHE A 379 7.69 2.21 -6.42
CA PHE A 379 7.13 2.34 -7.77
C PHE A 379 6.26 1.13 -8.17
N GLU A 380 6.69 -0.10 -7.89
CA GLU A 380 5.92 -1.31 -8.19
C GLU A 380 4.61 -1.37 -7.39
N ARG A 381 4.61 -0.85 -6.15
CA ARG A 381 3.38 -0.68 -5.36
C ARG A 381 2.45 0.36 -5.97
N LEU A 382 3.00 1.46 -6.50
CA LEU A 382 2.21 2.46 -7.24
C LEU A 382 1.59 1.86 -8.48
N GLU A 383 2.34 1.05 -9.24
CA GLU A 383 1.82 0.33 -10.40
C GLU A 383 0.65 -0.58 -10.05
N LEU A 384 0.76 -1.35 -8.95
CA LEU A 384 -0.29 -2.24 -8.48
C LEU A 384 -1.53 -1.49 -7.99
N ALA A 385 -1.33 -0.36 -7.29
CA ALA A 385 -2.42 0.46 -6.75
C ALA A 385 -3.13 1.28 -7.84
N ALA A 386 -2.39 1.75 -8.85
CA ALA A 386 -2.88 2.67 -9.87
C ALA A 386 -3.42 1.99 -11.12
N GLY A 387 -3.92 0.75 -11.00
CA GLY A 387 -3.99 -0.26 -12.08
C GLY A 387 -4.67 0.05 -13.43
N SER A 388 -4.93 1.29 -13.83
CA SER A 388 -5.17 1.62 -15.25
C SER A 388 -4.60 2.98 -15.65
N VAL A 389 -4.03 3.77 -14.73
CA VAL A 389 -3.48 5.10 -15.01
C VAL A 389 -1.95 5.03 -15.15
N ARG A 390 -1.52 4.06 -15.97
CA ARG A 390 -0.14 3.80 -16.32
C ARG A 390 0.08 4.15 -17.78
N ILE A 391 1.09 4.97 -18.05
CA ILE A 391 1.59 5.21 -19.40
C ILE A 391 2.94 4.52 -19.54
N ASP A 392 3.00 3.56 -20.45
CA ASP A 392 4.26 3.09 -21.00
C ASP A 392 4.56 3.79 -22.31
N LYS A 393 5.80 4.23 -22.44
CA LYS A 393 6.28 4.87 -23.67
C LYS A 393 7.76 4.65 -23.89
N THR A 394 8.18 4.76 -25.13
CA THR A 394 9.57 4.94 -25.49
C THR A 394 9.82 6.41 -25.76
N ARG A 395 10.75 7.00 -25.00
CA ARG A 395 11.14 8.39 -25.12
C ARG A 395 12.44 8.51 -25.91
N TYR A 396 12.41 9.31 -26.96
CA TYR A 396 13.55 9.64 -27.80
C TYR A 396 13.94 11.09 -27.53
N ALA A 397 15.16 11.30 -27.04
CA ALA A 397 15.71 12.63 -26.84
C ALA A 397 16.49 13.07 -28.08
N LEU A 398 16.12 14.20 -28.67
CA LEU A 398 16.76 14.72 -29.87
C LEU A 398 17.48 16.04 -29.57
N GLY A 399 18.67 16.20 -30.13
CA GLY A 399 19.36 17.48 -30.22
C GLY A 399 19.20 18.05 -31.63
N HIS A 400 18.66 19.25 -31.77
CA HIS A 400 18.64 19.94 -33.07
C HIS A 400 18.83 21.45 -32.89
N LYS A 401 19.85 22.02 -33.57
CA LYS A 401 20.22 23.45 -33.47
C LYS A 401 20.38 23.96 -32.03
N GLY A 402 21.06 23.18 -31.17
CA GLY A 402 21.32 23.54 -29.77
C GLY A 402 20.10 23.39 -28.83
N ARG A 403 18.98 22.85 -29.31
CA ARG A 403 17.76 22.65 -28.51
C ARG A 403 17.55 21.17 -28.20
N ARG A 404 16.92 20.90 -27.06
CA ARG A 404 16.52 19.55 -26.64
C ARG A 404 15.04 19.34 -26.94
N PHE A 405 14.77 18.35 -27.78
CA PHE A 405 13.42 17.91 -28.08
C PHE A 405 13.18 16.51 -27.53
N GLN A 406 11.91 16.16 -27.44
CA GLN A 406 11.48 14.87 -26.97
C GLN A 406 10.40 14.35 -27.91
N ILE A 407 10.57 13.11 -28.37
CA ILE A 407 9.51 12.37 -29.05
C ILE A 407 9.12 11.21 -28.16
N ASP A 408 7.85 11.15 -27.80
CA ASP A 408 7.28 10.08 -27.02
C ASP A 408 6.44 9.20 -27.95
N ARG A 409 6.85 7.93 -28.10
CA ARG A 409 6.02 6.86 -28.68
C ARG A 409 5.29 6.16 -27.54
N PHE A 410 3.97 6.24 -27.52
CA PHE A 410 3.16 5.61 -26.50
C PHE A 410 2.83 4.16 -26.87
N HIS A 411 2.64 3.32 -25.85
CA HIS A 411 2.36 1.89 -25.99
C HIS A 411 1.03 1.51 -25.34
N GLY A 412 0.56 0.29 -25.61
CA GLY A 412 -0.63 -0.28 -24.97
C GLY A 412 -1.92 0.39 -25.45
N VAL A 413 -2.76 0.89 -24.55
CA VAL A 413 -4.03 1.57 -24.90
C VAL A 413 -3.82 2.87 -25.69
N LEU A 414 -2.60 3.39 -25.71
CA LEU A 414 -2.19 4.58 -26.47
C LEU A 414 -1.32 4.24 -27.69
N GLU A 415 -1.27 2.97 -28.11
CA GLU A 415 -0.46 2.54 -29.25
C GLU A 415 -0.81 3.35 -30.51
N GLY A 416 0.21 3.74 -31.27
CA GLY A 416 0.06 4.59 -32.46
C GLY A 416 0.03 6.08 -32.16
N LEU A 417 -0.05 6.51 -30.90
CA LEU A 417 0.12 7.91 -30.53
C LEU A 417 1.61 8.29 -30.45
N TRP A 418 1.94 9.38 -31.14
CA TRP A 418 3.27 9.98 -31.15
C TRP A 418 3.18 11.46 -30.81
N ILE A 419 3.87 11.87 -29.74
CA ILE A 419 3.90 13.28 -29.31
C ILE A 419 5.33 13.81 -29.44
N PHE A 420 5.47 14.91 -30.17
CA PHE A 420 6.67 15.72 -30.23
C PHE A 420 6.54 16.92 -29.28
N GLU A 421 7.45 17.01 -28.32
CA GLU A 421 7.55 18.10 -27.35
C GLU A 421 8.82 18.92 -27.54
N CYS A 422 8.66 20.24 -27.60
CA CYS A 422 9.75 21.20 -27.59
C CYS A 422 9.64 22.13 -26.39
N LYS A 423 10.73 22.23 -25.62
CA LYS A 423 10.85 23.16 -24.49
C LYS A 423 11.62 24.39 -24.93
N PHE A 424 11.07 25.57 -24.68
CA PHE A 424 11.74 26.84 -24.96
C PHE A 424 12.41 27.37 -23.69
N SER A 425 13.13 28.49 -23.76
CA SER A 425 13.61 29.23 -22.58
C SER A 425 12.80 30.48 -22.28
N ASP A 426 11.95 30.91 -23.22
CA ASP A 426 11.05 32.04 -23.10
C ASP A 426 9.90 31.94 -24.12
N ALA A 427 8.85 32.74 -23.90
CA ALA A 427 7.64 32.75 -24.74
C ALA A 427 7.89 33.24 -26.18
N ARG A 428 8.87 34.14 -26.39
CA ARG A 428 9.17 34.67 -27.74
C ARG A 428 9.79 33.58 -28.62
N GLN A 429 10.64 32.74 -28.05
CA GLN A 429 11.22 31.59 -28.76
C GLN A 429 10.17 30.55 -29.14
N ALA A 430 9.18 30.30 -28.28
CA ALA A 430 8.09 29.39 -28.60
C ALA A 430 7.20 29.92 -29.73
N ALA A 431 6.84 31.20 -29.67
CA ALA A 431 6.00 31.83 -30.69
C ALA A 431 6.65 31.83 -32.08
N ARG A 432 7.98 31.95 -32.15
CA ARG A 432 8.75 31.95 -33.41
C ARG A 432 9.15 30.55 -33.89
N PHE A 433 8.77 29.50 -33.17
CA PHE A 433 9.17 28.15 -33.52
C PHE A 433 8.33 27.57 -34.67
N SER A 434 9.00 26.94 -35.62
CA SER A 434 8.37 26.10 -36.64
C SER A 434 8.88 24.67 -36.49
N PRO A 435 8.00 23.66 -36.53
CA PRO A 435 8.43 22.26 -36.49
C PRO A 435 9.44 21.93 -37.61
N PRO A 436 10.38 21.01 -37.39
CA PRO A 436 11.27 20.53 -38.44
C PRO A 436 10.49 19.85 -39.58
N HIS A 437 11.11 19.74 -40.77
CA HIS A 437 10.48 19.12 -41.96
C HIS A 437 9.91 17.70 -41.70
N TRP A 438 10.54 16.90 -40.83
CA TRP A 438 10.04 15.56 -40.53
C TRP A 438 8.78 15.55 -39.65
N ALA A 439 8.42 16.69 -39.06
CA ALA A 439 7.17 16.92 -38.34
C ALA A 439 6.20 17.80 -39.16
N GLU A 440 6.45 17.96 -40.47
CA GLU A 440 5.55 18.67 -41.36
C GLU A 440 4.20 17.93 -41.43
N GLY A 441 3.11 18.66 -41.20
CA GLY A 441 1.77 18.07 -41.05
C GLY A 441 1.42 17.58 -39.64
N ALA A 442 2.30 17.74 -38.65
CA ALA A 442 1.96 17.49 -37.25
C ALA A 442 0.91 18.49 -36.75
N ILE A 443 -0.03 18.00 -35.94
CA ILE A 443 -1.13 18.80 -35.41
C ILE A 443 -0.67 19.39 -34.07
N GLU A 444 -0.69 20.71 -33.94
CA GLU A 444 -0.38 21.35 -32.67
C GLU A 444 -1.49 21.09 -31.65
N VAL A 445 -1.10 20.51 -30.51
CA VAL A 445 -1.99 20.12 -29.41
C VAL A 445 -1.52 20.76 -28.09
N THR A 446 -0.78 21.87 -28.18
CA THR A 446 -0.19 22.57 -27.03
C THR A 446 -1.24 22.94 -25.99
N ASP A 447 -2.35 23.52 -26.43
CA ASP A 447 -3.44 24.02 -25.57
C ASP A 447 -4.60 23.02 -25.42
N ASP A 448 -4.54 21.87 -26.10
CA ASP A 448 -5.56 20.84 -25.98
C ASP A 448 -5.32 20.00 -24.72
N ALA A 449 -6.17 20.21 -23.72
CA ALA A 449 -6.10 19.51 -22.45
C ALA A 449 -6.20 17.98 -22.59
N ARG A 450 -6.86 17.47 -23.64
CA ARG A 450 -7.03 16.03 -23.88
C ARG A 450 -5.70 15.32 -24.17
N TYR A 451 -4.71 16.05 -24.70
CA TYR A 451 -3.36 15.52 -24.98
C TYR A 451 -2.38 15.69 -23.81
N ARG A 452 -2.82 16.17 -22.65
CA ARG A 452 -2.01 16.15 -21.43
C ARG A 452 -1.78 14.71 -21.01
N SER A 453 -0.58 14.39 -20.51
CA SER A 453 -0.27 13.00 -20.16
C SER A 453 -1.14 12.43 -19.04
N SER A 454 -1.65 13.25 -18.11
CA SER A 454 -2.66 12.81 -17.14
C SER A 454 -3.98 12.46 -17.82
N SER A 455 -4.49 13.30 -18.72
CA SER A 455 -5.70 13.02 -19.49
C SER A 455 -5.55 11.81 -20.42
N LEU A 456 -4.40 11.62 -21.08
CA LEU A 456 -4.12 10.43 -21.89
C LEU A 456 -4.09 9.15 -21.04
N ALA A 457 -3.56 9.23 -19.82
CA ALA A 457 -3.51 8.10 -18.91
C ALA A 457 -4.91 7.69 -18.42
N LEU A 458 -5.84 8.64 -18.34
CA LEU A 458 -7.20 8.43 -17.85
C LEU A 458 -8.20 8.07 -18.95
N ASN A 459 -8.11 8.77 -20.08
CA ASN A 459 -9.15 8.77 -21.11
C ASN A 459 -8.71 8.13 -22.43
N GLY A 460 -7.46 7.67 -22.54
CA GLY A 460 -6.94 7.10 -23.78
C GLY A 460 -6.64 8.16 -24.85
N VAL A 461 -6.57 7.73 -26.11
CA VAL A 461 -6.29 8.63 -27.25
C VAL A 461 -7.53 9.50 -27.52
N PRO A 462 -7.40 10.85 -27.62
CA PRO A 462 -8.52 11.73 -27.92
C PRO A 462 -9.10 11.44 -29.30
N HIS A 463 -10.42 11.24 -29.37
CA HIS A 463 -11.18 11.13 -30.61
C HIS A 463 -11.48 12.50 -31.23
#